data_AF-A0A7S8HR30-F1
#
_entry.id   AF-A0A7S8HR30-F1
#
_cell.length_a   1.000
_cell.length_b   1.000
_cell.length_c   1.000
_cell.angle_alpha   90.00
_cell.angle_beta   90.00
_cell.angle_gamma   90.00
#
_symmetry.space_group_name_H-M   'P 1'
#
loop_
_entity.id
_entity.type
_entity.pdbx_description
1 polymer ?
#
loop_
_entity_poly.entity_id
_entity_poly.type
_entity_poly.pdbx_seq_one_letter_code
_entity_poly.pdbx_strand_id
1 'polypeptide(L)'
;MVEPVWGPQTSYLNFCEEDYIVTRYIAEFINTLSSLAYSQLCAVYHIYLLTPLVVYGIYGLASCDKFPTVSASFYIRTKLVGLALSTLFTAVMITHVVLDEFLLHAISFGLGVLIIARRSLQIISQRTLDLDTRCDLRNISIAGITFFIFGYIVWLIDDWACRYLTDIRHTVGLPFAFLFELHGWWHFFTAIGGYIAVIVVDSITLNEKVDNPTSRLAWPVPLVARLMASSVTAKPA
;
A
#
# COMPACT_ATOMS: atom_id res chain seq x y z
N MET A 1 2.98 3.20 35.26
CA MET A 1 3.53 2.48 34.11
C MET A 1 3.25 1.00 34.29
N VAL A 2 2.62 0.36 33.31
CA VAL A 2 2.39 -1.10 33.31
C VAL A 2 3.70 -1.78 32.96
N GLU A 3 4.14 -2.76 33.75
CA GLU A 3 5.38 -3.48 33.46
C GLU A 3 5.19 -4.41 32.24
N PRO A 4 6.08 -4.32 31.23
CA PRO A 4 5.98 -5.16 30.03
C PRO A 4 6.25 -6.62 30.36
N VAL A 5 5.40 -7.53 29.83
CA VAL A 5 5.58 -8.98 30.01
C VAL A 5 6.83 -9.49 29.28
N TRP A 6 7.13 -8.92 28.12
CA TRP A 6 8.16 -9.41 27.20
C TRP A 6 9.52 -8.73 27.36
N GLY A 7 9.67 -7.88 28.38
CA GLY A 7 10.89 -7.12 28.63
C GLY A 7 10.83 -5.67 28.12
N PRO A 8 11.90 -4.88 28.35
CA PRO A 8 11.95 -3.48 27.97
C PRO A 8 12.06 -3.31 26.44
N GLN A 9 11.65 -2.15 25.95
CA GLN A 9 11.84 -1.75 24.56
C GLN A 9 13.34 -1.67 24.22
N THR A 10 13.74 -2.31 23.12
CA THR A 10 15.10 -2.26 22.55
C THR A 10 15.16 -1.62 21.17
N SER A 11 14.01 -1.25 20.58
CA SER A 11 13.96 -0.54 19.31
C SER A 11 14.48 0.89 19.46
N TYR A 12 15.11 1.41 18.40
CA TYR A 12 15.59 2.80 18.34
C TYR A 12 14.43 3.81 18.36
N LEU A 13 13.30 3.46 17.74
CA LEU A 13 12.10 4.28 17.68
C LEU A 13 10.93 3.64 18.44
N ASN A 14 10.12 4.49 19.04
CA ASN A 14 8.76 4.18 19.51
C ASN A 14 7.78 5.09 18.76
N PHE A 15 6.60 4.59 18.40
CA PHE A 15 5.59 5.44 17.81
C PHE A 15 4.82 6.23 18.89
N CYS A 16 3.81 6.98 18.47
CA CYS A 16 3.09 7.86 19.37
C CYS A 16 2.15 7.11 20.34
N GLU A 17 1.68 5.92 19.96
CA GLU A 17 0.80 5.11 20.80
C GLU A 17 1.55 4.68 22.07
N GLU A 18 0.88 4.73 23.23
CA GLU A 18 1.49 4.33 24.49
C GLU A 18 1.55 2.81 24.63
N ASP A 19 2.72 2.32 25.03
CA ASP A 19 2.96 0.91 25.24
C ASP A 19 2.10 0.31 26.37
N TYR A 20 1.52 -0.85 26.08
CA TYR A 20 0.78 -1.69 27.03
C TYR A 20 -0.41 -1.02 27.74
N ILE A 21 -0.96 0.07 27.17
CA ILE A 21 -2.10 0.79 27.76
C ILE A 21 -3.41 -0.02 27.73
N VAL A 22 -3.61 -0.85 26.70
CA VAL A 22 -4.80 -1.71 26.56
C VAL A 22 -4.56 -3.10 27.17
N THR A 23 -3.40 -3.70 26.91
CA THR A 23 -3.05 -5.04 27.42
C THR A 23 -1.57 -5.08 27.79
N ARG A 24 -1.22 -5.86 28.82
CA ARG A 24 0.18 -6.11 29.21
C ARG A 24 0.97 -7.00 28.23
N TYR A 25 0.31 -7.60 27.23
CA TYR A 25 0.89 -8.59 26.33
C TYR A 25 1.29 -8.02 24.98
N ILE A 26 0.66 -6.91 24.57
CA ILE A 26 0.81 -6.29 23.25
C ILE A 26 1.11 -4.81 23.48
N ALA A 27 2.32 -4.39 23.11
CA ALA A 27 2.70 -2.99 23.02
C ALA A 27 2.02 -2.35 21.80
N GLU A 28 1.75 -1.05 21.84
CA GLU A 28 1.02 -0.32 20.78
C GLU A 28 -0.13 -1.14 20.18
N PHE A 29 -1.17 -1.37 20.99
CA PHE A 29 -2.22 -2.33 20.69
C PHE A 29 -2.98 -2.01 19.40
N ILE A 30 -3.29 -0.74 19.17
CA ILE A 30 -4.04 -0.28 18.00
C ILE A 30 -3.15 -0.34 16.75
N ASN A 31 -1.89 0.04 16.84
CA ASN A 31 -0.91 -0.12 15.76
C ASN A 31 -0.76 -1.58 15.36
N THR A 32 -0.64 -2.47 16.34
CA THR A 32 -0.54 -3.92 16.10
C THR A 32 -1.79 -4.47 15.44
N LEU A 33 -2.98 -4.14 15.95
CA LEU A 33 -4.25 -4.65 15.42
C LEU A 33 -4.54 -4.11 14.02
N SER A 34 -4.32 -2.81 13.80
CA SER A 34 -4.55 -2.15 12.51
C SER A 34 -3.61 -2.67 11.41
N SER A 35 -2.42 -3.15 11.76
CA SER A 35 -1.50 -3.82 10.83
C SER A 35 -2.09 -5.09 10.19
N LEU A 36 -3.09 -5.72 10.83
CA LEU A 36 -3.82 -6.84 10.22
C LEU A 36 -4.61 -6.43 8.97
N ALA A 37 -4.87 -5.14 8.75
CA ALA A 37 -5.48 -4.66 7.51
C ALA A 37 -4.65 -5.07 6.28
N TYR A 38 -3.31 -5.03 6.37
CA TYR A 38 -2.44 -5.49 5.28
C TYR A 38 -2.60 -6.99 5.03
N SER A 39 -2.62 -7.81 6.08
CA SER A 39 -2.73 -9.26 5.93
C SER A 39 -4.11 -9.69 5.45
N GLN A 40 -5.19 -9.05 5.91
CA GLN A 40 -6.56 -9.34 5.48
C GLN A 40 -6.78 -8.93 4.02
N LEU A 41 -6.38 -7.72 3.62
CA LEU A 41 -6.55 -7.27 2.24
C LEU A 41 -5.68 -8.09 1.27
N CYS A 42 -4.45 -8.43 1.67
CA CYS A 42 -3.60 -9.34 0.91
C CYS A 42 -4.14 -10.77 0.88
N ALA A 43 -4.66 -11.32 1.98
CA ALA A 43 -5.19 -12.69 2.05
C ALA A 43 -6.47 -12.85 1.25
N VAL A 44 -7.36 -11.85 1.25
CA VAL A 44 -8.54 -11.87 0.37
C VAL A 44 -8.08 -11.86 -1.08
N TYR A 45 -7.06 -11.08 -1.44
CA TYR A 45 -6.46 -11.16 -2.78
C TYR A 45 -5.81 -12.53 -3.06
N HIS A 46 -5.08 -13.10 -2.10
CA HIS A 46 -4.37 -14.37 -2.24
C HIS A 46 -5.31 -15.59 -2.32
N ILE A 47 -6.50 -15.55 -1.70
CA ILE A 47 -7.56 -16.56 -1.90
C ILE A 47 -8.03 -16.57 -3.36
N TYR A 48 -8.03 -15.41 -4.05
CA TYR A 48 -8.32 -15.32 -5.48
C TYR A 48 -7.09 -15.53 -6.38
N LEU A 49 -5.88 -15.57 -5.81
CA LEU A 49 -4.62 -15.44 -6.54
C LEU A 49 -3.51 -16.37 -6.03
N LEU A 50 -3.85 -17.62 -5.65
CA LEU A 50 -2.90 -18.66 -5.22
C LEU A 50 -1.92 -19.14 -6.33
N THR A 51 -1.70 -18.36 -7.39
CA THR A 51 -0.95 -18.77 -8.59
C THR A 51 -0.12 -17.70 -9.35
N PRO A 52 0.08 -16.44 -8.91
CA PRO A 52 0.98 -15.56 -9.67
C PRO A 52 1.90 -14.54 -8.98
N LEU A 53 1.96 -14.23 -7.68
CA LEU A 53 2.90 -13.14 -7.26
C LEU A 53 4.35 -13.61 -7.09
N VAL A 54 4.57 -14.64 -6.27
CA VAL A 54 5.86 -15.39 -6.24
C VAL A 54 6.08 -16.09 -7.57
N VAL A 55 4.97 -16.48 -8.21
CA VAL A 55 4.94 -17.17 -9.49
C VAL A 55 5.12 -16.21 -10.67
N TYR A 56 4.91 -14.89 -10.68
CA TYR A 56 5.25 -13.97 -11.80
C TYR A 56 6.61 -13.31 -11.61
N GLY A 57 7.13 -13.22 -10.38
CA GLY A 57 8.57 -13.03 -10.18
C GLY A 57 9.36 -14.19 -10.79
N ILE A 58 8.86 -15.42 -10.63
CA ILE A 58 9.45 -16.67 -11.12
C ILE A 58 8.94 -17.09 -12.53
N TYR A 59 7.74 -16.72 -12.99
CA TYR A 59 7.19 -16.93 -14.35
C TYR A 59 7.55 -15.75 -15.24
N GLY A 60 7.86 -14.58 -14.71
CA GLY A 60 8.69 -13.61 -15.42
C GLY A 60 10.13 -14.14 -15.61
N LEU A 61 10.53 -15.21 -14.90
CA LEU A 61 11.75 -15.99 -15.14
C LEU A 61 11.47 -17.31 -15.89
N ALA A 62 10.23 -17.83 -15.94
CA ALA A 62 9.89 -19.16 -16.47
C ALA A 62 8.80 -19.19 -17.57
N SER A 63 8.15 -18.07 -17.92
CA SER A 63 7.32 -17.93 -19.13
C SER A 63 8.20 -17.52 -20.31
N CYS A 64 9.18 -18.37 -20.62
CA CYS A 64 9.39 -18.65 -22.03
C CYS A 64 8.09 -19.28 -22.54
N ASP A 65 7.61 -18.83 -23.70
CA ASP A 65 6.62 -19.50 -24.58
C ASP A 65 5.30 -18.77 -24.87
N LYS A 66 5.03 -17.55 -24.37
CA LYS A 66 3.78 -16.83 -24.77
C LYS A 66 3.91 -15.39 -25.27
N PHE A 67 5.11 -14.85 -25.46
CA PHE A 67 5.29 -13.53 -26.10
C PHE A 67 6.09 -13.63 -27.40
N PRO A 68 5.44 -13.80 -28.57
CA PRO A 68 6.12 -13.84 -29.87
C PRO A 68 6.61 -12.46 -30.37
N THR A 69 6.42 -11.37 -29.62
CA THR A 69 6.51 -10.00 -30.18
C THR A 69 7.41 -9.02 -29.42
N VAL A 70 8.06 -9.43 -28.33
CA VAL A 70 8.95 -8.53 -27.56
C VAL A 70 10.41 -8.85 -27.87
N SER A 71 11.16 -7.88 -28.40
CA SER A 71 12.58 -8.04 -28.74
C SER A 71 13.40 -8.50 -27.52
N ALA A 72 14.25 -9.51 -27.69
CA ALA A 72 15.15 -10.01 -26.64
C ALA A 72 16.00 -8.90 -25.99
N SER A 73 16.34 -7.84 -26.73
CA SER A 73 17.05 -6.67 -26.21
C SER A 73 16.21 -5.86 -25.20
N PHE A 74 14.90 -5.72 -25.43
CA PHE A 74 13.99 -5.03 -24.50
C PHE A 74 13.86 -5.82 -23.20
N TYR A 75 13.72 -7.15 -23.30
CA TYR A 75 13.68 -8.04 -22.14
C TYR A 75 14.94 -7.93 -21.26
N ILE A 76 16.14 -8.05 -21.86
CA ILE A 76 17.41 -7.92 -21.13
C ILE A 76 17.54 -6.55 -20.45
N ARG A 77 17.16 -5.47 -21.14
CA ARG A 77 17.16 -4.12 -20.56
C ARG A 77 16.24 -4.00 -19.34
N THR A 78 15.01 -4.50 -19.42
CA THR A 78 14.07 -4.46 -18.29
C THR A 78 14.56 -5.26 -17.08
N LYS A 79 15.16 -6.43 -17.30
CA LYS A 79 15.77 -7.24 -16.24
C LYS A 79 16.95 -6.55 -15.57
N LEU A 80 17.85 -5.94 -16.35
CA LEU A 80 18.98 -5.19 -15.83
C LEU A 80 18.55 -3.97 -15.02
N VAL A 81 17.55 -3.23 -15.49
CA VAL A 81 16.97 -2.10 -14.74
C VAL A 81 16.34 -2.58 -13.44
N GLY A 82 15.56 -3.66 -13.48
CA GLY A 82 14.96 -4.25 -12.27
C GLY A 82 15.99 -4.72 -11.24
N LEU A 83 17.07 -5.37 -11.70
CA LEU A 83 18.18 -5.79 -10.85
C LEU A 83 18.88 -4.58 -10.23
N ALA A 84 19.20 -3.56 -11.04
CA ALA A 84 19.85 -2.35 -10.55
C ALA A 84 19.01 -1.62 -9.49
N LEU A 85 17.70 -1.48 -9.72
CA LEU A 85 16.77 -0.87 -8.76
C LEU A 85 16.65 -1.70 -7.47
N SER A 86 16.61 -3.03 -7.58
CA SER A 86 16.53 -3.92 -6.41
C SER A 86 17.79 -3.85 -5.56
N THR A 87 18.97 -3.84 -6.19
CA THR A 87 20.26 -3.66 -5.51
C THR A 87 20.34 -2.29 -4.84
N LEU A 88 19.93 -1.22 -5.53
CA LEU A 88 19.91 0.13 -4.97
C LEU A 88 19.00 0.21 -3.74
N PHE A 89 17.77 -0.30 -3.84
CA PHE A 89 16.83 -0.31 -2.72
C PHE A 89 17.38 -1.10 -1.53
N THR A 90 17.99 -2.26 -1.78
CA THR A 90 18.63 -3.08 -0.74
C THR A 90 19.76 -2.33 -0.05
N ALA A 91 20.61 -1.62 -0.82
CA ALA A 91 21.68 -0.81 -0.26
C ALA A 91 21.13 0.30 0.66
N VAL A 92 20.09 1.02 0.21
CA VAL A 92 19.43 2.05 1.03
C VAL A 92 18.84 1.45 2.31
N MET A 93 18.23 0.26 2.25
CA MET A 93 17.68 -0.41 3.44
C MET A 93 18.77 -0.83 4.42
N ILE A 94 19.89 -1.37 3.94
CA ILE A 94 21.04 -1.70 4.79
C ILE A 94 21.60 -0.44 5.44
N THR A 95 21.77 0.64 4.68
CA THR A 95 22.25 1.92 5.22
C THR A 95 21.30 2.47 6.29
N HIS A 96 19.99 2.44 6.05
CA HIS A 96 18.99 2.84 7.02
C HIS A 96 19.11 2.04 8.33
N VAL A 97 19.21 0.72 8.25
CA VAL A 97 19.31 -0.15 9.44
C VAL A 97 20.63 0.04 10.19
N VAL A 98 21.75 0.27 9.49
CA VAL A 98 23.07 0.41 10.12
C VAL A 98 23.28 1.80 10.74
N LEU A 99 22.68 2.84 10.15
CA LEU A 99 22.82 4.22 10.62
C LEU A 99 21.70 4.66 11.56
N ASP A 100 20.69 3.81 11.80
CA ASP A 100 19.45 4.16 12.52
C ASP A 100 18.73 5.39 11.91
N GLU A 101 18.95 5.66 10.62
CA GLU A 101 18.49 6.87 9.93
C GLU A 101 17.09 6.68 9.32
N PHE A 102 16.06 6.94 10.11
CA PHE A 102 14.66 6.73 9.73
C PHE A 102 14.19 7.53 8.52
N LEU A 103 14.64 8.77 8.38
CA LEU A 103 14.20 9.67 7.31
C LEU A 103 14.60 9.16 5.91
N LEU A 104 15.76 8.50 5.82
CA LEU A 104 16.24 7.91 4.56
C LEU A 104 15.27 6.84 4.05
N HIS A 105 14.77 5.99 4.93
CA HIS A 105 13.76 4.99 4.59
C HIS A 105 12.44 5.66 4.17
N ALA A 106 11.92 6.58 4.97
CA ALA A 106 10.62 7.22 4.71
C ALA A 106 10.59 7.95 3.36
N ILE A 107 11.64 8.73 3.03
CA ILE A 107 11.72 9.48 1.77
C ILE A 107 11.92 8.53 0.58
N SER A 108 12.83 7.56 0.69
CA SER A 108 13.10 6.63 -0.42
C SER A 108 11.89 5.77 -0.76
N PHE A 109 11.17 5.28 0.26
CA PHE A 109 9.92 4.56 0.09
C PHE A 109 8.82 5.42 -0.54
N GLY A 110 8.60 6.63 0.00
CA GLY A 110 7.59 7.56 -0.53
C GLY A 110 7.84 7.94 -1.99
N LEU A 111 9.09 8.25 -2.36
CA LEU A 111 9.48 8.52 -3.75
C LEU A 111 9.27 7.30 -4.66
N GLY A 112 9.65 6.11 -4.19
CA GLY A 112 9.45 4.86 -4.94
C GLY A 112 7.99 4.62 -5.29
N VAL A 113 7.09 4.76 -4.31
CA VAL A 113 5.65 4.58 -4.53
C VAL A 113 5.09 5.62 -5.50
N LEU A 114 5.50 6.89 -5.40
CA LEU A 114 5.08 7.94 -6.33
C LEU A 114 5.56 7.68 -7.77
N ILE A 115 6.77 7.18 -7.94
CA ILE A 115 7.31 6.80 -9.25
C ILE A 115 6.47 5.66 -9.85
N ILE A 116 6.21 4.60 -9.08
CA ILE A 116 5.40 3.46 -9.51
C ILE A 116 4.01 3.93 -9.91
N ALA A 117 3.34 4.73 -9.06
CA ALA A 117 2.02 5.27 -9.34
C ALA A 117 1.95 6.08 -10.65
N ARG A 118 2.91 6.99 -10.86
CA ARG A 118 2.99 7.79 -12.09
C ARG A 118 3.23 6.91 -13.31
N ARG A 119 4.11 5.92 -13.21
CA ARG A 119 4.39 4.97 -14.30
C ARG A 119 3.18 4.11 -14.63
N SER A 120 2.46 3.62 -13.62
CA SER A 120 1.22 2.87 -13.83
C SER A 120 0.18 3.69 -14.58
N LEU A 121 -0.03 4.95 -14.19
CA LEU A 121 -0.94 5.87 -14.91
C LEU A 121 -0.50 6.15 -16.35
N GLN A 122 0.81 6.34 -16.58
CA GLN A 122 1.36 6.51 -17.93
C GLN A 122 1.10 5.29 -18.82
N ILE A 123 1.32 4.09 -18.29
CA ILE A 123 1.07 2.83 -19.00
C ILE A 123 -0.42 2.67 -19.34
N ILE A 124 -1.31 2.95 -18.38
CA ILE A 124 -2.77 2.93 -18.60
C ILE A 124 -3.16 3.89 -19.73
N SER A 125 -2.54 5.07 -19.79
CA SER A 125 -2.81 6.06 -20.85
C SER A 125 -2.28 5.64 -22.23
N GLN A 126 -1.22 4.83 -22.30
CA GLN A 126 -0.57 4.41 -23.54
C GLN A 126 -1.14 3.09 -24.09
N ARG A 127 -1.76 2.26 -23.25
CA ARG A 127 -2.36 0.99 -23.67
C ARG A 127 -3.67 1.24 -24.43
N THR A 128 -3.87 0.47 -25.51
CA THR A 128 -5.14 0.43 -26.24
C THR A 128 -6.17 -0.39 -25.44
N LEU A 129 -6.74 0.25 -24.42
CA LEU A 129 -7.86 -0.27 -23.65
C LEU A 129 -9.18 0.28 -24.20
N ASP A 130 -10.26 -0.46 -23.96
CA ASP A 130 -11.60 0.07 -24.16
C ASP A 130 -11.82 1.34 -23.31
N LEU A 131 -12.65 2.26 -23.82
CA LEU A 131 -12.81 3.60 -23.22
C LEU A 131 -13.26 3.50 -21.75
N ASP A 132 -14.20 2.60 -21.47
CA ASP A 132 -14.79 2.40 -20.15
C ASP A 132 -13.76 1.80 -19.18
N THR A 133 -13.08 0.72 -19.57
CA THR A 133 -12.03 0.08 -18.78
C THR A 133 -10.86 1.03 -18.45
N ARG A 134 -10.49 1.91 -19.39
CA ARG A 134 -9.44 2.92 -19.15
C ARG A 134 -9.87 3.95 -18.11
N CYS A 135 -11.11 4.43 -18.19
CA CYS A 135 -11.67 5.37 -17.22
C CYS A 135 -11.75 4.76 -15.82
N ASP A 136 -12.23 3.51 -15.72
CA ASP A 136 -12.31 2.80 -14.45
C ASP A 136 -10.94 2.58 -13.82
N LEU A 137 -9.97 2.04 -14.58
CA LEU A 137 -8.62 1.82 -14.08
C LEU A 137 -7.95 3.12 -13.66
N ARG A 138 -8.18 4.22 -14.38
CA ARG A 138 -7.65 5.54 -14.01
C ARG A 138 -8.28 6.05 -12.71
N ASN A 139 -9.60 5.94 -12.56
CA ASN A 139 -10.31 6.39 -11.35
C ASN A 139 -9.91 5.58 -10.12
N ILE A 140 -9.85 4.25 -10.27
CA ILE A 140 -9.37 3.33 -9.23
C ILE A 140 -7.92 3.66 -8.85
N SER A 141 -7.04 3.87 -9.84
CA SER A 141 -5.64 4.25 -9.59
C SER A 141 -5.53 5.58 -8.84
N ILE A 142 -6.30 6.61 -9.23
CA ILE A 142 -6.32 7.91 -8.55
C ILE A 142 -6.81 7.75 -7.11
N ALA A 143 -7.88 6.99 -6.88
CA ALA A 143 -8.38 6.71 -5.54
C ALA A 143 -7.32 6.04 -4.65
N GLY A 144 -6.62 5.02 -5.17
CA GLY A 144 -5.52 4.36 -4.46
C GLY A 144 -4.39 5.31 -4.09
N ILE A 145 -3.99 6.18 -5.02
CA ILE A 145 -2.97 7.22 -4.78
C ILE A 145 -3.44 8.19 -3.68
N THR A 146 -4.70 8.64 -3.75
CA THR A 146 -5.26 9.55 -2.75
C THR A 146 -5.27 8.92 -1.36
N PHE A 147 -5.71 7.66 -1.22
CA PHE A 147 -5.66 6.96 0.06
C PHE A 147 -4.24 6.81 0.60
N PHE A 148 -3.29 6.45 -0.27
CA PHE A 148 -1.89 6.31 0.15
C PHE A 148 -1.28 7.62 0.63
N ILE A 149 -1.47 8.72 -0.14
CA ILE A 149 -1.00 10.05 0.25
C ILE A 149 -1.67 10.52 1.54
N PHE A 150 -2.97 10.30 1.67
CA PHE A 150 -3.70 10.65 2.89
C PHE A 150 -3.14 9.90 4.10
N GLY A 151 -2.95 8.59 3.99
CA GLY A 151 -2.31 7.79 5.03
C GLY A 151 -0.93 8.35 5.39
N TYR A 152 -0.07 8.64 4.39
CA TYR A 152 1.26 9.19 4.63
C TYR A 152 1.22 10.54 5.37
N ILE A 153 0.27 11.42 5.04
CA ILE A 153 0.06 12.69 5.76
C ILE A 153 -0.38 12.43 7.19
N VAL A 154 -1.31 11.50 7.41
CA VAL A 154 -1.78 11.12 8.75
C VAL A 154 -0.60 10.62 9.61
N TRP A 155 0.28 9.81 9.02
CA TRP A 155 1.51 9.35 9.67
C TRP A 155 2.48 10.48 10.03
N LEU A 156 2.67 11.48 9.15
CA LEU A 156 3.46 12.66 9.46
C LEU A 156 2.86 13.50 10.60
N ILE A 157 1.53 13.58 10.67
CA ILE A 157 0.84 14.28 11.77
C ILE A 157 1.01 13.52 13.07
N ASP A 158 0.93 12.18 13.05
CA ASP A 158 1.16 11.33 14.21
C ASP A 158 2.54 11.58 14.83
N ASP A 159 3.58 11.60 13.99
CA ASP A 159 4.97 11.87 14.41
C ASP A 159 5.13 13.30 14.96
N TRP A 160 4.63 14.31 14.24
CA TRP A 160 4.85 15.70 14.60
C TRP A 160 3.98 16.18 15.78
N ALA A 161 2.71 15.76 15.82
CA ALA A 161 1.73 16.21 16.82
C ALA A 161 1.61 15.25 18.01
N CYS A 162 2.56 14.33 18.18
CA CYS A 162 2.39 13.21 19.11
C CYS A 162 2.00 13.65 20.54
N ARG A 163 2.70 14.65 21.10
CA ARG A 163 2.38 15.14 22.46
C ARG A 163 0.92 15.60 22.59
N TYR A 164 0.41 16.33 21.59
CA TYR A 164 -0.97 16.80 21.60
C TYR A 164 -1.96 15.64 21.45
N LEU A 165 -1.65 14.66 20.61
CA LEU A 165 -2.48 13.47 20.43
C LEU A 165 -2.56 12.66 21.72
N THR A 166 -1.44 12.46 22.42
CA THR A 166 -1.37 11.80 23.72
C THR A 166 -2.24 12.51 24.75
N ASP A 167 -2.11 13.83 24.90
CA ASP A 167 -2.90 14.62 25.85
C ASP A 167 -4.42 14.52 25.56
N ILE A 168 -4.81 14.55 24.29
CA ILE A 168 -6.20 14.37 23.87
C ILE A 168 -6.69 12.96 24.22
N ARG A 169 -5.88 11.92 23.99
CA ARG A 169 -6.22 10.53 24.32
C ARG A 169 -6.46 10.33 25.81
N HIS A 170 -5.61 10.91 26.67
CA HIS A 170 -5.81 10.87 28.12
C HIS A 170 -7.09 11.61 28.56
N THR A 171 -7.45 12.70 27.86
CA THR A 171 -8.63 13.50 28.20
C THR A 171 -9.93 12.83 27.75
N VAL A 172 -9.94 12.25 26.55
CA VAL A 172 -11.11 11.64 25.93
C VAL A 172 -11.37 10.24 26.50
N GLY A 173 -10.32 9.47 26.77
CA GLY A 173 -10.42 8.10 27.28
C GLY A 173 -10.99 7.09 26.26
N LEU A 174 -10.98 5.81 26.65
CA LEU A 174 -11.51 4.72 25.83
C LEU A 174 -13.05 4.73 25.79
N PRO A 175 -13.70 4.40 24.65
CA PRO A 175 -13.12 3.92 23.40
C PRO A 175 -12.75 5.04 22.39
N PHE A 176 -13.12 6.29 22.67
CA PHE A 176 -12.98 7.39 21.71
C PHE A 176 -11.53 7.85 21.50
N ALA A 177 -10.62 7.53 22.43
CA ALA A 177 -9.17 7.73 22.27
C ALA A 177 -8.63 7.06 20.99
N PHE A 178 -9.24 5.96 20.53
CA PHE A 178 -8.85 5.27 19.29
C PHE A 178 -8.94 6.15 18.04
N LEU A 179 -9.81 7.16 18.03
CA LEU A 179 -9.91 8.08 16.90
C LEU A 179 -8.65 8.94 16.73
N PHE A 180 -7.88 9.11 17.80
CA PHE A 180 -6.65 9.90 17.84
C PHE A 180 -5.37 9.05 17.70
N GLU A 181 -5.50 7.73 17.54
CA GLU A 181 -4.38 6.85 17.18
C GLU A 181 -4.12 6.93 15.67
N LEU A 182 -3.52 8.05 15.25
CA LEU A 182 -3.32 8.37 13.84
C LEU A 182 -2.40 7.36 13.14
N HIS A 183 -1.44 6.78 13.86
CA HIS A 183 -0.62 5.70 13.34
C HIS A 183 -1.44 4.47 12.89
N GLY A 184 -2.49 4.10 13.64
CA GLY A 184 -3.40 3.03 13.23
C GLY A 184 -4.22 3.37 11.97
N TRP A 185 -4.61 4.64 11.80
CA TRP A 185 -5.25 5.11 10.58
C TRP A 185 -4.31 5.08 9.37
N TRP A 186 -3.03 5.38 9.57
CA TRP A 186 -2.01 5.24 8.52
C TRP A 186 -1.96 3.81 7.98
N HIS A 187 -1.94 2.79 8.85
CA HIS A 187 -1.99 1.39 8.43
C HIS A 187 -3.21 1.12 7.54
N PHE A 188 -4.40 1.54 7.98
CA PHE A 188 -5.64 1.29 7.25
C PHE A 188 -5.62 1.93 5.85
N PHE A 189 -5.28 3.21 5.74
CA PHE A 189 -5.32 3.92 4.46
C PHE A 189 -4.22 3.47 3.49
N THR A 190 -3.01 3.23 3.99
CA THR A 190 -1.93 2.74 3.12
C THR A 190 -2.10 1.27 2.74
N ALA A 191 -2.76 0.45 3.57
CA ALA A 191 -3.16 -0.91 3.19
C ALA A 191 -4.15 -0.91 2.02
N ILE A 192 -5.17 -0.03 2.06
CA ILE A 192 -6.11 0.15 0.95
C ILE A 192 -5.39 0.64 -0.31
N GLY A 193 -4.53 1.66 -0.18
CA GLY A 193 -3.76 2.20 -1.30
C GLY A 193 -2.84 1.17 -1.94
N GLY A 194 -2.12 0.39 -1.11
CA GLY A 194 -1.24 -0.69 -1.55
C GLY A 194 -2.01 -1.83 -2.23
N TYR A 195 -3.16 -2.22 -1.67
CA TYR A 195 -4.05 -3.21 -2.27
C TYR A 195 -4.52 -2.79 -3.67
N ILE A 196 -4.98 -1.54 -3.82
CA ILE A 196 -5.38 -0.99 -5.12
C ILE A 196 -4.19 -0.96 -6.09
N ALA A 197 -3.00 -0.57 -5.63
CA ALA A 197 -1.81 -0.52 -6.47
C ALA A 197 -1.44 -1.91 -7.03
N VAL A 198 -1.51 -2.97 -6.21
CA VAL A 198 -1.27 -4.34 -6.66
C VAL A 198 -2.27 -4.76 -7.73
N ILE A 199 -3.57 -4.45 -7.56
CA ILE A 199 -4.61 -4.80 -8.54
C ILE A 199 -4.43 -4.06 -9.85
N VAL A 200 -4.08 -2.78 -9.79
CA VAL A 200 -3.79 -1.99 -10.98
C VAL A 200 -2.61 -2.58 -11.72
N VAL A 201 -1.51 -2.90 -11.02
CA VAL A 201 -0.32 -3.53 -11.60
C VAL A 201 -0.65 -4.90 -12.21
N ASP A 202 -1.43 -5.73 -11.53
CA ASP A 202 -1.88 -7.02 -12.06
C ASP A 202 -2.73 -6.84 -13.32
N SER A 203 -3.69 -5.91 -13.31
CA SER A 203 -4.59 -5.63 -14.44
C SER A 203 -3.86 -5.08 -15.68
N ILE A 204 -2.76 -4.33 -15.50
CA ILE A 204 -1.94 -3.87 -16.62
C ILE A 204 -0.97 -4.95 -17.13
N THR A 205 -0.59 -5.90 -16.27
CA THR A 205 0.39 -6.96 -16.61
C THR A 205 -0.30 -8.17 -17.24
N LEU A 206 -1.52 -8.49 -16.81
CA LEU A 206 -2.36 -9.51 -17.43
C LEU A 206 -2.89 -8.98 -18.78
N ASN A 207 -2.61 -9.72 -19.85
CA ASN A 207 -3.10 -9.41 -21.20
C ASN A 207 -4.47 -10.03 -21.48
N GLU A 208 -5.20 -10.37 -20.43
CA GLU A 208 -6.56 -10.89 -20.49
C GLU A 208 -7.54 -9.73 -20.69
N LYS A 209 -8.60 -9.97 -21.46
CA LYS A 209 -9.68 -8.99 -21.61
C LYS A 209 -10.32 -8.83 -20.23
N VAL A 210 -10.04 -7.71 -19.56
CA VAL A 210 -10.56 -7.44 -18.21
C VAL A 210 -12.03 -7.10 -18.36
N ASP A 211 -12.89 -8.11 -18.34
CA ASP A 211 -14.34 -7.93 -18.26
C ASP A 211 -14.65 -7.41 -16.84
N ASN A 212 -14.75 -6.08 -16.72
CA ASN A 212 -15.04 -5.31 -15.51
C ASN A 212 -13.98 -5.42 -14.37
N PRO A 213 -13.02 -4.46 -14.29
CA PRO A 213 -11.98 -4.42 -13.25
C PRO A 213 -12.53 -4.38 -11.82
N THR A 214 -13.75 -3.87 -11.65
CA THR A 214 -14.39 -3.69 -10.35
C THR A 214 -14.83 -5.01 -9.71
N SER A 215 -15.00 -6.06 -10.52
CA SER A 215 -15.44 -7.40 -10.07
C SER A 215 -14.37 -8.15 -9.27
N ARG A 216 -13.09 -7.83 -9.48
CA ARG A 216 -11.95 -8.45 -8.78
C ARG A 216 -11.60 -7.79 -7.45
N LEU A 217 -12.26 -6.67 -7.13
CA LEU A 217 -12.02 -5.92 -5.90
C LEU A 217 -12.73 -6.59 -4.72
N ALA A 218 -11.99 -6.78 -3.62
CA ALA A 218 -12.50 -7.21 -2.34
C ALA A 218 -13.22 -6.06 -1.63
N TRP A 219 -14.30 -6.37 -0.93
CA TRP A 219 -14.99 -5.42 -0.08
C TRP A 219 -14.00 -4.69 0.86
N PRO A 220 -14.09 -3.35 1.06
CA PRO A 220 -15.14 -2.43 0.63
C PRO A 220 -14.86 -1.69 -0.69
N VAL A 221 -13.74 -1.97 -1.37
CA VAL A 221 -13.30 -1.19 -2.54
C VAL A 221 -14.32 -1.19 -3.71
N PRO A 222 -15.10 -2.26 -4.00
CA PRO A 222 -16.20 -2.21 -4.96
C PRO A 222 -17.27 -1.18 -4.61
N LEU A 223 -17.53 -0.92 -3.33
CA LEU A 223 -18.53 0.08 -2.91
C LEU A 223 -18.04 1.49 -3.27
N VAL A 224 -16.78 1.80 -2.96
CA VAL A 224 -16.15 3.08 -3.30
C VAL A 224 -16.12 3.26 -4.83
N ALA A 225 -15.71 2.23 -5.57
CA ALA A 225 -15.69 2.26 -7.02
C ALA A 225 -17.10 2.44 -7.64
N ARG A 226 -18.13 1.76 -7.10
CA ARG A 226 -19.53 1.95 -7.53
C ARG A 226 -20.06 3.35 -7.22
N LEU A 227 -19.75 3.89 -6.05
CA LEU A 227 -20.13 5.26 -5.67
C LEU A 227 -19.49 6.28 -6.62
N MET A 228 -18.20 6.10 -6.93
CA MET A 228 -17.51 6.94 -7.92
C MET A 228 -18.09 6.80 -9.32
N ALA A 229 -18.39 5.58 -9.78
CA ALA A 229 -19.02 5.33 -11.08
C ALA A 229 -20.43 5.94 -11.18
N SER A 230 -21.24 5.84 -10.11
CA SER A 230 -22.60 6.41 -10.06
C SER A 230 -22.63 7.94 -10.08
N SER A 231 -21.53 8.59 -9.66
CA SER A 231 -21.41 10.06 -9.73
C SER A 231 -21.18 10.58 -11.16
N VAL A 232 -20.69 9.73 -12.07
CA VAL A 232 -20.45 10.08 -13.48
C VAL A 232 -21.71 9.93 -14.34
N THR A 233 -22.64 9.03 -13.95
CA THR A 233 -23.92 8.85 -14.65
C THR A 233 -24.99 9.89 -14.24
N ALA A 234 -24.73 10.67 -13.18
CA ALA A 234 -25.58 11.79 -12.77
C ALA A 234 -25.21 13.09 -13.51
N LYS A 235 -25.26 13.09 -14.84
CA LYS A 235 -25.33 14.35 -15.60
C LYS A 235 -26.78 14.54 -16.07
N PRO A 236 -27.53 15.51 -15.52
CA PRO A 236 -28.91 15.73 -15.95
C PRO A 236 -28.93 16.21 -17.41
N ALA A 237 -29.91 15.69 -18.15
CA ALA A 237 -30.27 16.16 -19.50
C ALA A 237 -30.84 17.58 -19.45
#